data_AF-A0A157SZP8-F1
#
_entry.id   AF-A0A157SZP8-F1
#
_cell.length_a   1.000
_cell.length_b   1.000
_cell.length_c   1.000
_cell.angle_alpha   90.00
_cell.angle_beta   90.00
_cell.angle_gamma   90.00
#
_symmetry.space_group_name_H-M   'P 1'
#
loop_
_entity.id
_entity.type
_entity.pdbx_description
1 polymer ?
#
loop_
_entity_poly.entity_id
_entity_poly.type
_entity_poly.pdbx_seq_one_letter_code
_entity_poly.pdbx_strand_id
1 'polypeptide(L)'
;MMVKVYKIGDYYIAGVEHVIQGYLQDVVFVYKNNNNWVSVSAERFRSNDPSINKVKEAVKYATHEEDLKKAIEELRSSGIKIEEVKEIPFPRKFIEGRKKIQEEFD
;
A
#
# COMPACT_ATOMS: atom_id res chain seq x y z
N MET A 1 -2.88 -14.94 5.84
CA MET A 1 -4.06 -14.07 5.65
C MET A 1 -3.66 -13.09 4.57
N MET A 2 -4.52 -12.77 3.60
CA MET A 2 -4.12 -11.97 2.44
C MET A 2 -4.23 -10.48 2.77
N VAL A 3 -3.18 -9.70 2.51
CA VAL A 3 -3.18 -8.26 2.81
C VAL A 3 -4.30 -7.56 2.05
N LYS A 4 -5.02 -6.68 2.75
CA LYS A 4 -6.10 -5.89 2.18
C LYS A 4 -5.55 -4.87 1.18
N VAL A 5 -6.26 -4.73 0.07
CA VAL A 5 -5.98 -3.73 -0.96
C VAL A 5 -7.10 -2.70 -0.96
N TYR A 6 -6.71 -1.44 -1.05
CA TYR A 6 -7.62 -0.31 -1.12
C TYR A 6 -7.43 0.44 -2.44
N LYS A 7 -8.44 1.18 -2.89
CA LYS A 7 -8.39 1.97 -4.12
C LYS A 7 -8.82 3.40 -3.86
N ILE A 8 -8.09 4.35 -4.44
CA ILE A 8 -8.42 5.77 -4.48
C ILE A 8 -8.07 6.34 -5.86
N GLY A 9 -9.07 6.81 -6.60
CA GLY A 9 -8.88 7.25 -7.99
C GLY A 9 -8.25 6.13 -8.83
N ASP A 10 -7.10 6.42 -9.44
CA ASP A 10 -6.33 5.48 -10.26
C ASP A 10 -5.26 4.69 -9.49
N TYR A 11 -5.16 4.91 -8.17
CA TYR A 11 -4.17 4.29 -7.31
C TYR A 11 -4.78 3.17 -6.46
N TYR A 12 -4.00 2.12 -6.30
CA TYR A 12 -4.24 1.07 -5.34
C TYR A 12 -3.23 1.18 -4.20
N ILE A 13 -3.68 0.99 -2.97
CA ILE A 13 -2.86 1.07 -1.77
C ILE A 13 -2.88 -0.31 -1.12
N ALA A 14 -1.71 -0.85 -0.85
CA ALA A 14 -1.59 -2.17 -0.24
C ALA A 14 -0.37 -2.24 0.66
N GLY A 15 -0.48 -3.00 1.74
CA GLY A 15 0.68 -3.40 2.52
C GLY A 15 1.49 -4.45 1.77
N VAL A 16 2.81 -4.39 1.92
CA VAL A 16 3.73 -5.46 1.50
C VAL A 16 3.87 -6.42 2.67
N GLU A 17 3.57 -7.70 2.45
CA GLU A 17 3.58 -8.73 3.49
C GLU A 17 4.94 -8.80 4.21
N HIS A 18 4.94 -8.90 5.53
CA HIS A 18 6.13 -9.25 6.30
C HIS A 18 6.19 -10.76 6.53
N VAL A 19 7.40 -11.27 6.82
CA VAL A 19 7.59 -12.66 7.25
C VAL A 19 6.94 -12.96 8.60
N ILE A 20 6.61 -11.91 9.36
CA ILE A 20 5.88 -11.98 10.63
C ILE A 20 4.42 -11.67 10.32
N GLN A 21 3.53 -12.58 10.71
CA GLN A 21 2.11 -12.43 10.44
C GLN A 21 1.54 -11.15 11.06
N GLY A 22 0.73 -10.43 10.28
CA GLY A 22 0.09 -9.17 10.70
C GLY A 22 0.98 -7.93 10.59
N TYR A 23 2.27 -8.11 10.31
CA TYR A 23 3.22 -7.01 10.06
C TYR A 23 3.35 -6.73 8.56
N LEU A 24 3.72 -5.50 8.25
CA LEU A 24 3.99 -4.99 6.91
C LEU A 24 5.47 -4.60 6.80
N GLN A 25 6.09 -4.91 5.67
CA GLN A 25 7.42 -4.41 5.32
C GLN A 25 7.39 -2.97 4.84
N ASP A 26 6.30 -2.60 4.16
CA ASP A 26 6.10 -1.32 3.50
C ASP A 26 4.61 -1.16 3.18
N VAL A 27 4.19 0.04 2.81
CA VAL A 27 2.91 0.29 2.15
C VAL A 27 3.20 0.86 0.77
N VAL A 28 2.59 0.31 -0.27
CA VAL A 28 2.85 0.70 -1.65
C VAL A 28 1.63 1.31 -2.32
N PHE A 29 1.89 2.29 -3.18
CA PHE A 29 0.96 2.77 -4.19
C PHE A 29 1.24 2.03 -5.50
N VAL A 30 0.23 1.33 -6.00
CA VAL A 30 0.24 0.60 -7.26
C VAL A 30 -0.68 1.29 -8.26
N TYR A 31 -0.21 1.53 -9.48
CA TYR A 31 -1.00 2.19 -10.52
C TYR A 31 -0.55 1.76 -11.91
N LYS A 32 -1.40 1.99 -12.92
CA LYS A 32 -0.99 1.81 -14.32
C LYS A 32 -0.28 3.06 -14.81
N ASN A 33 0.91 2.86 -15.38
CA ASN A 33 1.60 3.86 -16.18
C ASN A 33 1.71 3.31 -17.60
N ASN A 34 0.89 3.84 -18.52
CA ASN A 34 0.64 3.27 -19.84
C ASN A 34 0.15 1.81 -19.72
N ASN A 35 0.84 0.86 -20.36
CA ASN A 35 0.50 -0.57 -20.32
C ASN A 35 1.19 -1.33 -19.18
N ASN A 36 1.98 -0.65 -18.35
CA ASN A 36 2.74 -1.29 -17.28
C ASN A 36 2.17 -0.95 -15.90
N TRP A 37 2.13 -1.95 -15.03
CA TRP A 37 1.87 -1.73 -13.61
C TRP A 37 3.15 -1.28 -12.91
N VAL A 38 3.03 -0.25 -12.08
CA VAL A 38 4.12 0.32 -11.29
C VAL A 38 3.72 0.25 -9.82
N SER A 39 4.69 -0.08 -8.96
CA SER A 39 4.55 -0.05 -7.50
C SER A 39 5.61 0.87 -6.92
N VAL A 40 5.21 1.77 -6.02
CA VAL A 40 6.07 2.75 -5.36
C VAL A 40 5.74 2.78 -3.87
N SER A 41 6.75 2.68 -3.01
CA SER A 41 6.59 2.87 -1.56
C SER A 41 5.87 4.19 -1.26
N ALA A 42 4.91 4.16 -0.35
CA ALA A 42 4.16 5.32 0.12
C ALA A 42 5.09 6.40 0.68
N GLU A 43 6.22 6.04 1.29
CA GLU A 43 7.22 7.01 1.76
C GLU A 43 7.81 7.84 0.61
N ARG A 44 7.97 7.23 -0.56
CA ARG A 44 8.61 7.84 -1.75
C ARG A 44 7.62 8.36 -2.77
N PHE A 45 6.35 7.99 -2.63
CA PHE A 45 5.31 8.34 -3.57
C PHE A 45 5.07 9.85 -3.62
N ARG A 46 4.87 10.40 -4.82
CA ARG A 46 4.64 11.82 -5.04
C ARG A 46 3.39 12.00 -5.88
N SER A 47 2.50 12.86 -5.43
CA SER A 47 1.30 13.28 -6.17
C SER A 47 1.13 14.78 -6.03
N ASN A 48 0.53 15.41 -7.03
CA ASN A 48 0.07 16.79 -6.94
C ASN A 48 -1.35 16.90 -6.38
N ASP A 49 -2.05 15.77 -6.23
CA ASP A 49 -3.40 15.73 -5.67
C ASP A 49 -3.34 15.80 -4.12
N PRO A 50 -3.96 16.81 -3.48
CA PRO A 50 -3.95 16.98 -2.03
C PRO A 50 -4.57 15.80 -1.27
N SER A 51 -5.61 15.17 -1.82
CA SER A 51 -6.28 14.04 -1.21
C SER A 51 -5.38 12.81 -1.23
N ILE A 52 -4.70 12.56 -2.36
CA ILE A 52 -3.72 11.48 -2.47
C ILE A 52 -2.54 11.70 -1.51
N ASN A 53 -2.05 12.94 -1.39
CA ASN A 53 -0.99 13.27 -0.44
C ASN A 53 -1.42 13.03 1.01
N LYS A 54 -2.65 13.42 1.37
CA LYS A 54 -3.19 13.15 2.70
C LYS A 54 -3.26 11.65 3.00
N VAL A 55 -3.72 10.84 2.04
CA VAL A 55 -3.73 9.38 2.20
C VAL A 55 -2.33 8.82 2.35
N LYS A 56 -1.40 9.23 1.49
CA LYS A 56 0.00 8.83 1.55
C LYS A 56 0.62 9.11 2.93
N GLU A 57 0.44 10.32 3.45
CA GLU A 57 1.00 10.72 4.75
C GLU A 57 0.41 9.90 5.91
N ALA A 58 -0.86 9.49 5.82
CA ALA A 58 -1.52 8.69 6.85
C ALA A 58 -1.07 7.21 6.85
N VAL A 59 -0.67 6.66 5.70
CA VAL A 59 -0.38 5.22 5.57
C VAL A 59 1.11 4.87 5.49
N LYS A 60 1.99 5.84 5.14
CA LYS A 60 3.41 5.57 4.82
C LYS A 60 4.23 4.91 5.93
N TYR A 61 3.79 5.01 7.19
CA TYR A 61 4.48 4.41 8.34
C TYR A 61 3.67 3.29 8.99
N ALA A 62 2.63 2.76 8.34
CA ALA A 62 1.88 1.64 8.86
C ALA A 62 2.76 0.37 8.85
N THR A 63 3.06 -0.14 10.05
CA THR A 63 3.86 -1.36 10.23
C THR A 63 3.03 -2.60 10.46
N HIS A 64 1.73 -2.45 10.75
CA HIS A 64 0.78 -3.56 10.88
C HIS A 64 -0.40 -3.41 9.92
N GLU A 65 -1.03 -4.53 9.60
CA GLU A 65 -2.28 -4.55 8.82
C GLU A 65 -3.40 -3.73 9.49
N GLU A 66 -3.44 -3.76 10.83
CA GLU A 66 -4.42 -2.98 11.60
C GLU A 66 -4.17 -1.48 11.54
N ASP A 67 -2.90 -1.04 11.55
CA ASP A 67 -2.55 0.37 11.41
C ASP A 67 -3.00 0.90 10.06
N LEU A 68 -2.74 0.13 8.99
CA LEU A 68 -3.17 0.48 7.64
C LEU A 68 -4.70 0.54 7.57
N LYS A 69 -5.40 -0.47 8.09
CA LYS A 69 -6.86 -0.51 8.10
C LYS A 69 -7.43 0.70 8.84
N LYS A 70 -6.93 0.99 10.04
CA LYS A 70 -7.38 2.11 10.87
C LYS A 70 -7.18 3.44 10.15
N ALA A 71 -6.00 3.67 9.57
CA ALA A 71 -5.71 4.88 8.80
C ALA A 71 -6.72 5.06 7.64
N ILE A 72 -7.05 3.98 6.91
CA ILE A 72 -8.04 4.02 5.83
C ILE A 72 -9.45 4.33 6.35
N GLU A 73 -9.86 3.77 7.49
CA GLU A 73 -11.16 4.06 8.10
C GLU A 73 -11.27 5.51 8.60
N GLU A 74 -10.21 6.07 9.16
CA GLU A 74 -10.13 7.49 9.54
C GLU A 74 -10.21 8.41 8.31
N LEU A 75 -9.51 8.07 7.22
CA LEU A 75 -9.57 8.82 5.97
C LEU A 75 -10.98 8.80 5.36
N ARG A 76 -11.66 7.64 5.37
CA ARG A 76 -13.07 7.50 4.95
C ARG A 76 -13.99 8.36 5.79
N SER A 77 -13.84 8.32 7.11
CA SER A 77 -14.61 9.14 8.04
C SER A 77 -14.41 10.64 7.80
N SER A 78 -13.22 11.04 7.33
CA SER A 78 -12.91 12.42 6.94
C SER A 78 -13.44 12.84 5.56
N GLY A 79 -14.17 11.97 4.86
CA GLY A 79 -14.79 12.25 3.56
C GLY A 79 -13.99 11.80 2.33
N ILE A 80 -12.85 11.11 2.50
CA ILE A 80 -12.07 10.60 1.37
C ILE A 80 -12.69 9.30 0.86
N LYS A 81 -12.99 9.26 -0.45
CA LYS A 81 -13.55 8.08 -1.11
C LYS A 81 -12.46 7.04 -1.35
N ILE A 82 -12.41 6.04 -0.48
CA ILE A 82 -11.49 4.90 -0.60
C ILE A 82 -12.31 3.61 -0.62
N GLU A 83 -12.08 2.74 -1.59
CA GLU A 83 -12.80 1.46 -1.75
C GLU A 83 -11.91 0.29 -1.32
N GLU A 84 -12.49 -0.76 -0.72
CA GLU A 84 -11.75 -2.01 -0.49
C GLU A 84 -11.87 -2.88 -1.76
N VAL A 85 -10.75 -3.38 -2.24
CA VAL A 85 -10.65 -4.14 -3.49
C VAL A 85 -10.64 -5.63 -3.17
N LYS A 86 -11.68 -6.33 -3.64
CA LYS A 86 -11.80 -7.79 -3.44
C LYS A 86 -10.93 -8.59 -4.41
N GLU A 87 -10.84 -8.14 -5.66
CA GLU A 87 -10.06 -8.78 -6.71
C GLU A 87 -8.93 -7.86 -7.17
N ILE A 88 -7.70 -8.31 -6.97
CA ILE A 88 -6.50 -7.52 -7.23
C ILE A 88 -6.20 -7.51 -8.74
N PRO A 89 -6.20 -6.35 -9.41
CA PRO A 89 -6.00 -6.27 -10.86
C PRO A 89 -4.53 -6.18 -11.28
N PHE A 90 -3.60 -6.13 -10.32
CA PHE A 90 -2.17 -5.96 -10.53
C PHE A 90 -1.37 -7.21 -10.11
N PRO A 91 -0.12 -7.37 -10.58
CA PRO A 91 0.74 -8.49 -10.20
C PRO A 91 0.98 -8.61 -8.69
N ARG A 92 0.76 -9.80 -8.13
CA ARG A 92 0.92 -10.10 -6.69
C ARG A 92 2.30 -9.77 -6.14
N LYS A 93 3.35 -9.92 -6.95
CA LYS A 93 4.75 -9.62 -6.59
C LYS A 93 5.01 -8.21 -6.03
N PHE A 94 4.06 -7.29 -6.17
CA PHE A 94 4.15 -5.95 -5.58
C PHE A 94 3.77 -5.87 -4.12
N ILE A 95 3.04 -6.86 -3.60
CA ILE A 95 2.57 -6.93 -2.21
C ILE A 95 3.07 -8.18 -1.49
N GLU A 96 3.66 -9.12 -2.22
CA GLU A 96 4.36 -10.26 -1.63
C GLU A 96 5.63 -9.78 -0.92
N GLY A 97 5.80 -10.25 0.30
CA GLY A 97 6.98 -9.96 1.11
C GLY A 97 8.24 -10.38 0.40
N ARG A 98 9.19 -9.46 0.22
CA ARG A 98 10.52 -9.87 -0.21
C ARG A 98 11.17 -10.53 1.00
N LYS A 99 11.47 -11.83 0.91
CA LYS A 99 12.57 -12.37 1.71
C LYS A 99 13.78 -11.52 1.32
N LYS A 100 14.22 -10.62 2.19
CA LYS A 100 15.61 -10.17 2.13
C LYS A 100 16.41 -11.46 2.23
N ILE A 101 16.99 -11.88 1.12
CA ILE A 101 18.09 -12.80 1.17
C ILE A 101 19.14 -12.01 1.95
N GLN A 102 19.39 -12.44 3.18
CA GLN A 102 20.43 -11.88 4.04
C GLN A 102 21.78 -12.39 3.50
N GLU A 103 22.10 -12.10 2.24
CA GLU A 103 23.42 -12.27 1.64
C GLU A 103 23.96 -10.86 1.39
N GLU A 104 24.36 -10.17 2.46
CA GLU A 104 25.26 -9.01 2.44
C GLU A 104 25.58 -8.65 3.91
N PHE A 105 26.14 -9.62 4.63
CA PHE A 105 27.01 -9.40 5.79
C PHE A 105 28.01 -10.57 5.76
N ASP A 106 28.98 -10.46 4.86
CA ASP A 106 30.31 -11.07 5.05
C ASP A 106 31.11 -10.12 5.96
#